data_AF-A0AAU2FPZ4-F1
#
_entry.id   AF-A0AAU2FPZ4-F1
#
_cell.length_a   1.000
_cell.length_b   1.000
_cell.length_c   1.000
_cell.angle_alpha   90.00
_cell.angle_beta   90.00
_cell.angle_gamma   90.00
#
_symmetry.space_group_name_H-M   'P 1'
#
loop_
_entity.id
_entity.type
_entity.pdbx_description
1 polymer ?
#
loop_
_entity_poly.entity_id
_entity_poly.type
_entity_poly.pdbx_seq_one_letter_code
_entity_poly.pdbx_strand_id
1 'polypeptide(L)' 'MAWTWRFETADGSETSPSVQPEEFTTQGDAESWIGEYWKDLLEGGTEKVKLSDDNGTELYAMSLREALDA' A
#
# COMPACT_ATOMS: atom_id res chain seq x y z
N MET A 1 -16.09 3.66 -7.51
CA MET A 1 -14.65 3.93 -7.54
C MET A 1 -14.09 3.28 -6.29
N ALA A 2 -13.55 2.07 -6.44
CA ALA A 2 -12.86 1.35 -5.39
C ALA A 2 -11.36 1.59 -5.53
N TRP A 3 -10.67 1.84 -4.43
CA TRP A 3 -9.22 2.02 -4.42
C TRP A 3 -8.57 0.78 -3.82
N THR A 4 -7.54 0.24 -4.48
CA THR A 4 -6.91 -1.02 -4.08
C THR A 4 -5.41 -0.89 -3.94
N TRP A 5 -4.87 -1.46 -2.86
CA TRP A 5 -3.44 -1.59 -2.65
C TRP A 5 -2.91 -2.93 -3.17
N ARG A 6 -1.83 -2.88 -3.94
CA ARG A 6 -0.93 -4.00 -4.20
C ARG A 6 0.31 -3.85 -3.34
N PHE A 7 0.75 -4.96 -2.75
CA PHE A 7 1.88 -5.01 -1.83
C PHE A 7 3.00 -5.82 -2.45
N GLU A 8 4.24 -5.33 -2.35
CA GLU A 8 5.41 -5.94 -2.97
C GLU A 8 6.56 -6.05 -1.98
N THR A 9 7.34 -7.11 -2.11
CA THR A 9 8.62 -7.30 -1.40
C THR A 9 9.73 -6.48 -2.04
N ALA A 10 10.93 -6.52 -1.46
CA ALA A 10 12.10 -5.73 -1.88
C ALA A 10 12.45 -5.99 -3.35
N ASP A 11 12.30 -7.25 -3.76
CA ASP A 11 12.59 -7.77 -5.09
C ASP A 11 11.50 -7.41 -6.12
N GLY A 12 10.40 -6.77 -5.68
CA GLY A 12 9.27 -6.40 -6.54
C GLY A 12 8.25 -7.50 -6.78
N SER A 13 8.41 -8.66 -6.12
CA SER A 13 7.40 -9.72 -6.14
C SER A 13 6.21 -9.34 -5.26
N GLU A 14 4.99 -9.60 -5.75
CA GLU A 14 3.75 -9.40 -4.99
C GLU A 14 3.73 -10.27 -3.73
N THR A 15 3.24 -9.71 -2.62
CA THR A 15 3.11 -10.41 -1.34
C THR A 15 1.75 -10.13 -0.71
N SER A 16 1.30 -11.04 0.15
CA SER A 16 0.19 -10.75 1.05
C SER A 16 0.65 -9.74 2.12
N PRO A 17 -0.19 -8.74 2.44
CA PRO A 17 0.12 -7.82 3.52
C PRO A 17 -0.09 -8.48 4.90
N SER A 18 0.64 -8.02 5.91
CA SER A 18 0.38 -8.42 7.32
C SER A 18 -0.91 -7.83 7.87
N VAL A 19 -1.32 -6.66 7.37
CA VAL A 19 -2.61 -6.02 7.68
C VAL A 19 -3.46 -6.02 6.43
N GLN A 20 -4.63 -6.63 6.50
CA GLN A 20 -5.58 -6.66 5.38
C GLN A 20 -6.19 -5.26 5.19
N PRO A 21 -6.09 -4.65 3.99
CA PRO A 21 -6.80 -3.41 3.70
C PRO A 21 -8.31 -3.65 3.64
N GLU A 22 -9.08 -2.63 4.00
CA GLU A 22 -10.52 -2.57 3.76
C GLU A 22 -10.84 -2.07 2.34
N GLU A 23 -12.12 -2.04 1.98
CA GLU A 23 -12.59 -1.46 0.73
C GLU A 23 -12.67 0.06 0.85
N PHE A 24 -11.78 0.77 0.14
CA PHE A 24 -11.75 2.23 0.18
C PHE A 24 -12.61 2.85 -0.92
N THR A 25 -13.43 3.84 -0.55
CA THR A 25 -14.30 4.57 -1.50
C THR A 25 -13.68 5.85 -2.03
N THR A 26 -12.56 6.30 -1.44
CA THR A 26 -11.81 7.49 -1.87
C THR A 26 -10.30 7.25 -1.77
N GLN A 27 -9.51 7.99 -2.55
CA GLN A 27 -8.05 7.93 -2.50
C GLN A 27 -7.51 8.30 -1.12
N GLY A 28 -8.01 9.40 -0.55
CA GLY A 28 -7.53 9.91 0.73
C GLY A 28 -7.76 8.95 1.91
N ASP A 29 -8.79 8.11 1.82
CA ASP A 29 -9.07 7.04 2.78
C ASP A 29 -8.02 5.91 2.66
N ALA A 30 -7.71 5.49 1.42
CA ALA A 30 -6.64 4.53 1.15
C ALA A 30 -5.25 5.06 1.56
N GLU A 31 -4.98 6.35 1.34
CA GLU A 31 -3.75 7.04 1.75
C GLU A 31 -3.64 7.21 3.27
N SER A 32 -4.76 7.46 3.95
CA SER A 32 -4.79 7.53 5.41
C SER A 32 -4.51 6.15 6.02
N TRP A 33 -5.10 5.09 5.47
CA TRP A 33 -4.87 3.72 5.92
C TRP A 33 -3.40 3.32 5.79
N ILE A 34 -2.76 3.59 4.65
CA ILE A 34 -1.34 3.22 4.51
C ILE A 34 -0.46 4.03 5.48
N GLY A 35 -0.80 5.30 5.74
CA GLY A 35 -0.14 6.12 6.77
C GLY A 35 -0.30 5.59 8.20
N GLU A 36 -1.37 4.86 8.49
CA GLU A 36 -1.61 4.23 9.80
C GLU A 36 -0.85 2.88 9.92
N TYR A 37 -0.87 2.05 8.87
CA TYR A 37 -0.39 0.66 8.95
C TYR A 37 0.98 0.39 8.31
N TRP A 38 1.65 1.39 7.71
CA TRP A 38 2.90 1.16 6.99
C TRP A 38 3.99 0.46 7.82
N LYS A 39 4.08 0.71 9.13
CA LYS A 39 5.07 0.07 9.99
C LYS A 39 4.81 -1.42 10.15
N ASP A 40 3.57 -1.80 10.43
CA ASP A 40 3.18 -3.21 10.57
C ASP A 40 3.33 -3.97 9.24
N LEU A 41 2.98 -3.31 8.13
CA LEU A 41 3.22 -3.83 6.78
C LEU A 41 4.71 -4.05 6.50
N LEU A 42 5.56 -3.09 6.88
CA LEU A 42 7.01 -3.18 6.73
C LEU A 42 7.61 -4.29 7.61
N GLU A 43 7.20 -4.39 8.86
CA GLU A 43 7.57 -5.49 9.76
C GLU A 43 7.08 -6.85 9.22
N GLY A 44 5.96 -6.84 8.51
CA GLY A 44 5.40 -7.95 7.76
C GLY A 44 6.13 -8.36 6.48
N GLY A 45 7.14 -7.61 6.05
CA GLY A 45 7.91 -7.88 4.84
C GLY A 45 7.37 -7.21 3.57
N THR A 46 6.35 -6.36 3.67
CA THR A 46 5.97 -5.46 2.57
C THR A 46 6.97 -4.33 2.49
N GLU A 47 7.55 -4.11 1.31
CA GLU A 47 8.59 -3.11 1.11
C GLU A 47 8.08 -1.95 0.25
N LYS A 48 7.16 -2.23 -0.66
CA LYS A 48 6.56 -1.27 -1.59
C LYS A 48 5.07 -1.49 -1.69
N VAL A 49 4.35 -0.40 -1.95
CA VAL A 49 2.90 -0.44 -2.18
C VAL A 49 2.52 0.38 -3.40
N LYS A 50 1.48 -0.07 -4.09
CA LYS A 50 0.94 0.56 -5.30
C LYS A 50 -0.55 0.73 -5.17
N LEU A 51 -1.03 1.96 -5.38
CA LEU A 51 -2.44 2.31 -5.34
C LEU A 51 -3.01 2.33 -6.75
N SER A 52 -4.12 1.63 -6.95
CA SER A 52 -4.87 1.64 -8.20
C SER A 52 -6.33 2.04 -7.99
N ASP A 53 -6.91 2.71 -8.98
CA ASP A 53 -8.38 2.90 -9.09
C ASP A 53 -9.07 1.60 -9.56
N ASP A 54 -10.41 1.60 -9.52
CA ASP A 54 -11.32 0.55 -9.97
C ASP A 54 -11.02 0.04 -11.40
N ASN A 55 -10.50 0.90 -12.26
CA ASN A 55 -10.08 0.52 -13.62
C ASN A 55 -8.71 -0.20 -13.67
N GLY A 56 -8.08 -0.47 -12.53
CA GLY A 56 -6.75 -1.08 -12.43
C GLY A 56 -5.61 -0.14 -12.82
N THR A 57 -5.87 1.16 -12.97
CA THR A 57 -4.83 2.15 -13.30
C THR A 57 -4.02 2.48 -12.04
N GLU A 58 -2.72 2.18 -12.05
CA GLU A 58 -1.78 2.56 -11.00
C GLU A 58 -1.60 4.08 -11.02
N LEU A 59 -1.86 4.72 -9.87
CA LEU A 59 -1.80 6.17 -9.71
C LEU A 59 -0.66 6.60 -8.79
N TYR A 60 -0.27 5.71 -7.88
CA TYR A 60 0.75 6.00 -6.88
C TYR A 60 1.54 4.74 -6.53
N ALA A 61 2.85 4.90 -6.35
CA ALA A 61 3.74 3.85 -5.88
C ALA A 61 4.73 4.45 -4.88
N MET A 62 4.94 3.78 -3.75
CA MET A 62 5.93 4.21 -2.76
C MET A 62 6.63 3.04 -2.07
N SER A 63 7.85 3.31 -1.59
CA SER A 63 8.57 2.41 -0.68
C SER A 63 8.16 2.71 0.77
N LEU A 64 7.79 1.68 1.53
CA LEU A 64 7.47 1.84 2.96
C LEU A 64 8.71 2.16 3.80
N ARG A 65 9.91 1.83 3.29
CA ARG A 65 11.18 2.18 3.93
C ARG A 65 11.49 3.69 3.87
N GLU A 66 11.07 4.38 2.80
CA GLU A 66 11.35 5.82 2.65
C GLU A 66 10.51 6.66 3.61
N ALA A 67 9.37 6.12 4.09
CA ALA A 67 8.57 6.74 5.15
C ALA A 67 9.26 6.76 6.54
N LEU A 68 10.39 6.06 6.72
CA LEU A 68 11.20 6.14 7.95
C LEU A 68 12.06 7.40 8.03
N ASP A 69 12.31 8.07 6.90
CA ASP A 69 13.24 9.19 6.77
C ASP A 69 12.55 10.58 6.74
N ALA A 70 11.21 10.60 6.68
CA ALA A 70 10.37 11.81 6.64
C ALA A 70 9.83 12.21 8.02
#